data_AF-A0A3S3RV47-F1
#
_entry.id   AF-A0A3S3RV47-F1
#
_cell.length_a   1.000
_cell.length_b   1.000
_cell.length_c   1.000
_cell.angle_alpha   90.00
_cell.angle_beta   90.00
_cell.angle_gamma   90.00
#
_symmetry.space_group_name_H-M   'P 1'
#
loop_
_entity.id
_entity.type
_entity.pdbx_description
1 polymer ?
#
loop_
_entity_poly.entity_id
_entity_poly.type
_entity_poly.pdbx_seq_one_letter_code
_entity_poly.pdbx_strand_id
1 'polypeptide(L)'
;MLSVQLAIWESKLENVIESIEWITQDMMSGNSINLTEKEVFKKTGQLYALRHCINLSSDLLDIPDFYWDREKLETLYQQMCSVLNLTRRTRVMNEKLNHCCQLMELLSSHLSDKHHVRLEWMIIILIMVEVSLFLLYIISLNWNFNTGFLRICSLSALKQSSINSKTNDIVY
;
A
#
# COMPACT_ATOMS: atom_id res chain seq x y z
N MET A 1 35.06 -10.21 22.13
CA MET A 1 34.68 -9.06 21.27
C MET A 1 33.40 -9.35 20.48
N LEU A 2 33.33 -10.46 19.71
CA LEU A 2 32.11 -10.87 19.00
C LEU A 2 30.87 -11.04 19.89
N SER A 3 31.01 -11.65 21.06
CA SER A 3 29.89 -11.86 21.99
C SER A 3 29.24 -10.56 22.48
N VAL A 4 30.01 -9.49 22.63
CA VAL A 4 29.52 -8.18 23.06
C VAL A 4 28.78 -7.48 21.91
N GLN A 5 29.28 -7.57 20.68
CA GLN A 5 28.57 -7.05 19.52
C GLN A 5 27.24 -7.79 19.29
N LEU A 6 27.24 -9.12 19.45
CA LEU A 6 26.02 -9.92 19.37
C LEU A 6 24.98 -9.47 20.41
N ALA A 7 25.40 -9.20 21.64
CA ALA A 7 24.52 -8.70 22.70
C ALA A 7 23.91 -7.32 22.38
N ILE A 8 24.68 -6.42 21.74
CA ILE A 8 24.15 -5.12 21.29
C ILE A 8 23.07 -5.32 20.22
N TRP A 9 23.25 -6.29 19.32
CA TRP A 9 22.30 -6.56 18.25
C TRP A 9 21.04 -7.25 18.76
N GLU A 10 21.17 -8.17 19.72
CA GLU A 10 20.05 -8.75 20.45
C GLU A 10 19.23 -7.65 21.15
N SER A 11 19.88 -6.72 21.85
CA SER A 11 19.18 -5.59 22.48
C SER A 11 18.47 -4.70 21.46
N LYS A 12 19.07 -4.44 20.30
CA LYS A 12 18.40 -3.71 19.21
C LYS A 12 17.20 -4.47 18.66
N LEU A 13 17.30 -5.80 18.50
CA LEU A 13 16.19 -6.62 18.04
C LEU A 13 15.04 -6.58 19.04
N GLU A 14 15.34 -6.71 20.33
CA GLU A 14 14.34 -6.72 21.39
C GLU A 14 13.57 -5.39 21.45
N ASN A 15 14.27 -4.25 21.31
CA ASN A 15 13.62 -2.94 21.22
C ASN A 15 12.68 -2.84 20.00
N VAL A 16 13.04 -3.45 18.86
CA VAL A 16 12.17 -3.47 17.68
C VAL A 16 10.96 -4.37 17.93
N ILE A 17 11.13 -5.53 18.56
CA ILE A 17 10.05 -6.45 18.93
C ILE A 17 9.05 -5.77 19.86
N GLU A 18 9.52 -5.13 20.93
CA GLU A 18 8.69 -4.37 21.87
C GLU A 18 7.90 -3.27 21.14
N SER A 19 8.54 -2.60 20.17
CA SER A 19 7.88 -1.58 19.36
C SER A 19 6.82 -2.09 18.39
N ILE A 20 6.71 -3.41 18.20
CA ILE A 20 5.75 -4.11 17.34
C ILE A 20 4.69 -4.86 18.17
N GLU A 21 4.93 -5.09 19.46
CA GLU A 21 4.05 -5.86 20.34
C GLU A 21 2.62 -5.31 20.38
N TRP A 22 2.46 -4.00 20.52
CA TRP A 22 1.14 -3.36 20.48
C TRP A 22 0.39 -3.62 19.16
N ILE A 23 1.11 -3.73 18.03
CA ILE A 23 0.52 -4.02 16.71
C ILE A 23 -0.09 -5.42 16.71
N THR A 24 0.63 -6.40 17.27
CA THR A 24 0.11 -7.77 17.39
C THR A 24 -1.08 -7.85 18.34
N GLN A 25 -1.08 -7.09 19.44
CA GLN A 25 -2.19 -7.03 20.38
C GLN A 25 -3.46 -6.42 19.74
N ASP A 26 -3.31 -5.34 18.97
CA ASP A 26 -4.42 -4.73 18.22
C ASP A 26 -4.96 -5.70 17.15
N MET A 27 -4.08 -6.44 16.49
CA MET A 27 -4.47 -7.45 15.50
C MET A 27 -5.25 -8.61 16.13
N MET A 28 -4.85 -9.07 17.33
CA MET A 28 -5.54 -10.12 18.07
C MET A 28 -6.93 -9.69 18.56
N SER A 29 -7.09 -8.42 18.92
CA SER A 29 -8.36 -7.86 19.37
C SER A 29 -9.30 -7.48 18.21
N GLY A 30 -8.84 -7.58 16.96
CA GLY A 30 -9.60 -7.17 15.78
C GLY A 30 -9.79 -5.65 15.68
N ASN A 31 -9.02 -4.88 16.43
CA ASN A 31 -9.07 -3.42 16.42
C ASN A 31 -8.48 -2.87 15.12
N SER A 32 -8.92 -1.67 14.73
CA SER A 32 -8.32 -0.98 13.59
C SER A 32 -6.87 -0.60 13.91
N ILE A 33 -5.93 -1.20 13.20
CA ILE A 33 -4.50 -0.89 13.36
C ILE A 33 -4.24 0.52 12.81
N ASN A 34 -3.90 1.45 13.70
CA ASN A 34 -3.52 2.83 13.36
C ASN A 34 -2.03 2.90 12.98
N LEU A 35 -1.61 2.17 11.94
CA LEU A 35 -0.30 2.35 11.32
C LEU A 35 -0.41 3.02 9.96
N THR A 36 0.53 3.90 9.66
CA THR A 36 0.73 4.46 8.33
C THR A 36 1.70 3.60 7.53
N GLU A 37 1.54 3.55 6.20
CA GLU A 37 2.45 2.85 5.27
C GLU A 37 3.92 3.25 5.47
N LYS A 38 4.17 4.53 5.73
CA LYS A 38 5.52 5.05 6.04
C LYS A 38 6.12 4.46 7.31
N GLU A 39 5.30 4.21 8.33
CA GLU A 39 5.74 3.64 9.61
C GLU A 39 6.05 2.15 9.45
N VAL A 40 5.22 1.44 8.69
CA VAL A 40 5.47 0.04 8.30
C VAL A 40 6.81 -0.05 7.57
N PHE A 41 6.98 0.77 6.53
CA PHE A 41 8.21 0.80 5.73
C PHE A 41 9.45 1.12 6.56
N LYS A 42 9.36 2.09 7.48
CA LYS A 42 10.48 2.46 8.37
C LYS A 42 10.90 1.29 9.27
N LYS A 43 9.94 0.59 9.88
CA LYS A 43 10.21 -0.58 10.73
C LYS A 43 10.76 -1.75 9.92
N THR A 44 10.23 -2.00 8.72
CA THR A 44 10.78 -2.98 7.77
C THR A 44 12.24 -2.67 7.45
N GLY A 45 12.57 -1.42 7.13
CA GLY A 45 13.96 -1.00 6.87
C GLY A 45 14.90 -1.23 8.06
N GLN A 46 14.44 -0.98 9.29
CA GLN A 46 15.21 -1.26 10.51
C GLN A 46 15.50 -2.76 10.68
N LEU A 47 14.51 -3.62 10.42
CA LEU A 47 14.68 -5.09 10.46
C LEU A 47 15.67 -5.56 9.40
N TYR A 48 15.61 -5.04 8.18
CA TYR A 48 16.56 -5.39 7.11
C TYR A 48 17.98 -4.93 7.41
N ALA A 49 18.15 -3.73 7.96
CA ALA A 49 19.46 -3.25 8.39
C ALA A 49 20.05 -4.15 9.48
N LEU A 50 19.24 -4.58 10.45
CA LEU A 50 19.68 -5.49 11.49
C LEU A 50 20.03 -6.88 10.94
N ARG A 51 19.23 -7.40 9.99
CA ARG A 51 19.50 -8.66 9.29
C ARG A 51 20.84 -8.62 8.58
N HIS A 52 21.13 -7.54 7.88
CA HIS A 52 22.40 -7.35 7.19
C HIS A 52 23.58 -7.38 8.15
N CYS A 53 23.49 -6.68 9.29
CA CYS A 53 24.49 -6.76 10.34
C CYS A 53 24.67 -8.21 10.82
N ILE A 54 23.58 -8.89 11.21
CA ILE A 54 23.59 -10.27 11.73
C ILE A 54 24.28 -11.23 10.76
N ASN A 55 23.95 -11.14 9.47
CA ASN A 55 24.56 -11.99 8.44
C ASN A 55 26.08 -11.77 8.33
N LEU A 56 26.53 -10.51 8.39
CA LEU A 56 27.97 -10.20 8.35
C LEU A 56 28.75 -10.82 9.52
N SER A 57 28.12 -10.93 10.71
CA SER A 57 28.74 -11.66 11.83
C SER A 57 28.71 -13.16 11.66
N SER A 58 27.72 -13.70 10.94
CA SER A 58 27.66 -15.12 10.61
C SER A 58 28.82 -15.50 9.70
N ASP A 59 29.14 -14.70 8.69
CA ASP A 59 30.31 -14.92 7.83
C ASP A 59 31.62 -14.85 8.63
N LEU A 60 31.65 -14.07 9.72
CA LEU A 60 32.82 -13.97 10.60
C LEU A 60 32.94 -15.12 11.63
N LEU A 61 31.88 -15.92 11.78
CA LEU A 61 31.86 -17.12 12.62
C LEU A 61 32.43 -18.35 11.89
N ASP A 62 32.60 -18.27 10.57
CA ASP A 62 33.29 -19.29 9.79
C ASP A 62 34.77 -19.31 10.12
N ILE A 63 35.37 -20.50 10.13
CA ILE A 63 36.78 -20.70 10.47
C ILE A 63 37.64 -19.99 9.41
N PRO A 64 38.44 -18.96 9.79
CA PRO A 64 39.26 -18.26 8.82
C PRO A 64 40.33 -19.17 8.21
N ASP A 65 40.63 -19.00 6.92
CA ASP A 65 41.57 -19.83 6.16
C ASP A 65 42.95 -19.98 6.81
N PHE A 66 43.39 -18.97 7.57
CA PHE A 66 44.64 -18.99 8.34
C PHE A 66 44.73 -20.16 9.34
N TYR A 67 43.58 -20.66 9.82
CA TYR A 67 43.51 -21.74 10.80
C TYR A 67 43.44 -23.13 10.18
N TRP A 68 43.21 -23.26 8.86
CA TRP A 68 43.10 -24.55 8.17
C TRP A 68 44.38 -25.39 8.23
N ASP A 69 45.55 -24.76 8.28
CA ASP A 69 46.84 -25.48 8.34
C ASP A 69 47.22 -25.90 9.78
N ARG A 70 46.39 -25.60 10.79
CA ARG A 70 46.72 -25.80 12.21
C ARG A 70 45.54 -26.36 13.01
N GLU A 71 45.40 -27.69 13.02
CA GLU A 71 44.36 -28.44 13.75
C GLU A 71 44.15 -27.99 15.21
N LYS A 72 45.23 -27.68 15.94
CA LYS A 72 45.14 -27.22 17.33
C LYS A 72 44.41 -25.88 17.48
N LEU A 73 44.61 -24.94 16.57
CA LEU A 73 43.94 -23.63 16.65
C LEU A 73 42.49 -23.73 16.16
N GLU A 74 42.23 -24.54 15.14
CA GLU A 74 40.86 -24.82 14.68
C GLU A 74 40.01 -25.40 15.82
N THR A 75 40.54 -26.41 16.50
CA THR A 75 39.84 -27.06 17.63
C THR A 75 39.54 -26.06 18.75
N LEU A 76 40.49 -25.16 19.04
CA LEU A 76 40.36 -24.15 20.09
C LEU A 76 39.33 -23.05 19.72
N TYR A 77 39.29 -22.65 18.44
CA TYR A 77 38.30 -21.73 17.91
C TYR A 77 36.89 -22.34 17.96
N GLN A 78 36.73 -23.59 17.51
CA GLN A 78 35.46 -24.31 17.57
C GLN A 78 34.97 -24.49 19.00
N GLN A 79 35.86 -24.85 19.94
CA GLN A 79 35.54 -24.92 21.37
C GLN A 79 35.11 -23.57 21.92
N MET A 80 35.78 -22.47 21.55
CA MET A 80 35.41 -21.14 22.00
C MET A 80 34.02 -20.71 21.48
N CYS A 81 33.75 -20.94 20.20
CA CYS A 81 32.45 -20.69 19.57
C CYS A 81 31.32 -21.53 20.21
N SER A 82 31.62 -22.80 20.50
CA SER A 82 30.71 -23.72 21.19
C SER A 82 30.44 -23.30 22.64
N VAL A 83 31.48 -22.97 23.41
CA VAL A 83 31.36 -22.51 24.80
C VAL A 83 30.55 -21.20 24.88
N LEU A 84 30.73 -20.31 23.91
CA LEU A 84 30.00 -19.04 23.83
C LEU A 84 28.60 -19.17 23.21
N ASN A 85 28.20 -20.37 22.75
CA ASN A 85 26.93 -20.65 22.09
C ASN A 85 26.58 -19.66 20.94
N LEU A 86 27.59 -19.13 20.24
CA LEU A 86 27.39 -18.04 19.26
C LEU A 86 26.46 -18.47 18.13
N THR A 87 26.66 -19.66 17.58
CA THR A 87 25.83 -20.23 16.50
C THR A 87 24.37 -20.38 16.91
N ARG A 88 24.11 -20.88 18.13
CA ARG A 88 22.75 -21.05 18.65
C ARG A 88 22.06 -19.70 18.84
N ARG A 89 22.75 -18.72 19.40
CA ARG A 89 22.20 -17.38 19.65
C ARG A 89 21.89 -16.64 18.36
N THR A 90 22.80 -16.67 17.38
CA THR A 90 22.58 -16.10 16.05
C THR A 90 21.39 -16.74 15.35
N ARG A 91 21.21 -18.06 15.48
CA ARG A 91 20.05 -18.77 14.91
C ARG A 91 18.73 -18.29 15.51
N VAL A 92 18.62 -18.21 16.84
CA VAL A 92 17.41 -17.74 17.53
C VAL A 92 17.08 -16.29 17.14
N MET A 93 18.10 -15.44 17.04
CA MET A 93 17.94 -14.05 16.64
C MET A 93 17.43 -13.93 15.18
N ASN A 94 17.95 -14.76 14.27
CA ASN A 94 17.47 -14.83 12.89
C ASN A 94 16.01 -15.31 12.78
N GLU A 95 15.58 -16.28 13.58
CA GLU A 95 14.16 -16.70 13.63
C GLU A 95 13.25 -15.57 14.10
N LYS A 96 13.60 -14.92 15.22
CA LYS A 96 12.85 -13.76 15.74
C LYS A 96 12.72 -12.66 14.67
N LEU A 97 13.82 -12.34 14.00
CA LEU A 97 13.83 -11.34 12.93
C LEU A 97 12.93 -11.75 11.76
N ASN A 98 12.96 -13.03 11.35
CA ASN A 98 12.14 -13.54 10.28
C ASN A 98 10.64 -13.42 10.59
N HIS A 99 10.24 -13.69 11.83
CA HIS A 99 8.85 -13.50 12.28
C HIS A 99 8.42 -12.03 12.21
N CYS A 100 9.25 -11.10 12.67
CA CYS A 100 8.96 -9.67 12.57
C CYS A 100 8.84 -9.20 11.11
N CYS A 101 9.70 -9.69 10.21
CA CYS A 101 9.64 -9.38 8.79
C CYS A 101 8.33 -9.86 8.15
N GLN A 102 7.92 -11.10 8.43
CA GLN A 102 6.66 -11.66 7.92
C GLN A 102 5.45 -10.85 8.39
N LEU A 103 5.43 -10.47 9.66
CA LEU A 103 4.38 -9.61 10.20
C LEU A 103 4.33 -8.26 9.48
N MET A 104 5.48 -7.66 9.18
CA MET A 104 5.56 -6.39 8.46
C MET A 104 5.13 -6.48 7.00
N GLU A 105 5.39 -7.61 6.35
CA GLU A 105 4.87 -7.92 5.01
C GLU A 105 3.34 -8.04 5.00
N LEU A 106 2.77 -8.71 6.01
CA LEU A 106 1.32 -8.83 6.19
C LEU A 106 0.67 -7.46 6.43
N LEU A 107 1.28 -6.61 7.26
CA LEU A 107 0.80 -5.24 7.46
C LEU A 107 0.87 -4.42 6.16
N SER A 108 2.00 -4.49 5.45
CA SER A 108 2.19 -3.74 4.22
C SER A 108 1.17 -4.13 3.14
N SER A 109 0.93 -5.42 2.96
CA SER A 109 -0.09 -5.92 2.02
C SER A 109 -1.50 -5.45 2.42
N HIS A 110 -1.86 -5.55 3.70
CA HIS A 110 -3.16 -5.07 4.19
C HIS A 110 -3.38 -3.55 3.97
N LEU A 111 -2.33 -2.74 4.10
CA LEU A 111 -2.42 -1.31 3.78
C LEU A 111 -2.53 -1.03 2.28
N SER A 112 -1.83 -1.80 1.44
CA SER A 112 -1.88 -1.69 -0.01
C SER A 112 -3.28 -2.00 -0.54
N ASP A 113 -3.94 -3.03 -0.01
CA ASP A 113 -5.32 -3.39 -0.37
C ASP A 113 -6.30 -2.22 -0.14
N LYS A 114 -6.16 -1.49 0.97
CA LYS A 114 -6.96 -0.29 1.24
C LYS A 114 -6.73 0.82 0.22
N HIS A 115 -5.50 0.93 -0.30
CA HIS A 115 -5.17 1.90 -1.34
C HIS A 115 -5.83 1.54 -2.67
N HIS A 116 -5.76 0.27 -3.08
CA HIS A 116 -6.40 -0.24 -4.29
C HIS A 116 -7.92 -0.02 -4.28
N VAL A 117 -8.58 -0.33 -3.17
CA VAL A 117 -10.03 -0.10 -3.01
C VAL A 117 -10.38 1.39 -3.16
N ARG A 118 -9.54 2.30 -2.64
CA ARG A 118 -9.78 3.74 -2.78
C ARG A 118 -9.68 4.21 -4.24
N LEU A 119 -8.72 3.67 -4.98
CA LEU A 119 -8.56 3.96 -6.41
C LEU A 119 -9.75 3.45 -7.22
N GLU A 120 -10.26 2.26 -6.89
CA GLU A 120 -11.45 1.70 -7.52
C GLU A 120 -12.66 2.61 -7.32
N TRP A 121 -12.92 3.06 -6.09
CA TRP A 121 -14.00 4.01 -5.81
C TRP A 121 -13.84 5.33 -6.56
N MET A 122 -12.62 5.84 -6.69
CA MET A 122 -12.35 7.06 -7.47
C MET A 122 -12.73 6.88 -8.94
N ILE A 123 -12.38 5.74 -9.56
CA ILE A 123 -12.72 5.43 -10.95
C ILE A 123 -14.23 5.32 -11.13
N ILE A 124 -14.94 4.62 -10.23
CA ILE A 124 -16.40 4.50 -10.27
C ILE A 124 -17.06 5.88 -10.23
N ILE A 125 -16.62 6.76 -9.34
CA ILE A 125 -17.15 8.14 -9.24
C ILE A 125 -16.89 8.92 -10.53
N LEU A 126 -15.69 8.79 -11.11
CA LEU A 126 -15.31 9.47 -12.36
C LEU A 126 -16.24 9.08 -13.52
N ILE A 127 -16.51 7.78 -13.68
CA ILE A 127 -17.44 7.25 -14.70
C ILE A 127 -18.86 7.74 -14.44
N MET A 128 -19.33 7.74 -13.19
CA MET A 128 -20.67 8.22 -12.84
C MET A 128 -20.86 9.71 -13.20
N VAL A 129 -19.85 10.54 -12.97
CA VAL A 129 -19.88 11.96 -13.36
C VAL A 129 -19.93 12.12 -14.88
N GLU A 130 -19.12 11.37 -15.62
CA GLU A 130 -19.11 11.39 -17.08
C GLU A 130 -20.48 11.02 -17.67
N VAL A 131 -21.05 9.91 -17.21
CA VAL A 131 -22.38 9.45 -17.63
C VAL A 131 -23.45 10.47 -17.28
N SER A 132 -23.38 11.09 -16.09
CA SER A 132 -24.34 12.11 -15.67
C SER A 132 -24.29 13.35 -16.56
N LEU A 133 -23.09 13.84 -16.90
CA LEU A 133 -22.90 14.96 -17.81
C LEU A 133 -23.40 14.64 -19.23
N PHE A 134 -23.13 13.43 -19.71
CA PHE A 134 -23.62 12.97 -21.00
C PHE A 134 -25.16 12.93 -21.06
N LEU A 135 -25.81 12.40 -20.01
CA LEU A 135 -27.27 12.39 -19.91
C LEU A 135 -27.85 13.81 -19.84
N LEU A 136 -27.26 14.69 -19.05
CA LEU A 136 -27.68 16.09 -18.97
C LEU A 136 -27.54 16.80 -20.31
N TYR A 137 -26.46 16.54 -21.06
CA TYR A 137 -26.26 17.07 -22.40
C TYR A 137 -27.36 16.61 -23.36
N ILE A 138 -27.69 15.31 -23.38
CA ILE A 138 -28.75 14.77 -24.23
C ILE A 138 -30.12 15.36 -23.86
N ILE A 139 -30.45 15.45 -22.57
CA ILE A 139 -31.72 16.02 -22.11
C ILE A 139 -31.82 17.49 -22.52
N SER A 140 -30.74 18.26 -22.32
CA SER A 140 -30.67 19.66 -22.74
C SER A 140 -30.88 19.82 -24.25
N LEU A 141 -30.25 18.97 -25.06
CA LEU A 141 -30.43 18.96 -26.51
C LEU A 141 -31.87 18.65 -26.92
N ASN A 142 -32.49 17.64 -26.30
CA ASN A 142 -33.88 17.28 -26.57
C ASN A 142 -34.85 18.40 -26.18
N TRP A 143 -34.60 19.05 -25.04
CA TRP A 143 -35.41 20.17 -24.57
C TRP A 143 -35.28 21.39 -25.51
N ASN A 144 -34.06 21.67 -25.97
CA ASN A 144 -33.78 22.73 -26.94
C ASN A 144 -34.46 22.45 -28.29
N PHE A 145 -34.40 21.21 -28.77
CA PHE A 145 -35.05 20.78 -30.01
C PHE A 145 -36.58 20.91 -29.92
N ASN A 146 -37.20 20.45 -28.84
CA ASN A 146 -38.66 20.53 -28.65
C ASN A 146 -39.15 21.99 -28.57
N THR A 147 -38.44 22.82 -27.80
CA THR A 147 -38.75 24.27 -27.72
C THR A 147 -38.55 25.00 -29.05
N GLY A 148 -37.50 24.66 -29.81
CA GLY A 148 -37.27 25.18 -31.15
C GLY A 148 -38.36 24.77 -32.15
N PHE A 149 -38.77 23.49 -32.13
CA PHE A 149 -39.83 22.96 -32.98
C PHE A 149 -41.19 23.63 -32.71
N LEU A 150 -41.56 23.78 -31.43
CA LEU A 150 -42.80 24.47 -31.02
C LEU A 150 -42.85 25.92 -31.49
N ARG A 151 -41.71 26.64 -31.48
CA ARG A 151 -41.63 28.01 -32.02
C ARG A 151 -41.82 28.08 -33.53
N ILE A 152 -41.29 27.12 -34.28
CA ILE A 152 -41.44 27.09 -35.75
C ILE A 152 -42.89 26.75 -36.13
N CYS A 153 -43.53 25.81 -35.43
CA CYS A 153 -44.94 25.49 -35.62
C CYS A 153 -45.86 26.67 -35.30
N SER A 154 -45.60 27.45 -34.25
CA SER A 154 -46.42 28.62 -33.92
C SER A 154 -46.23 29.77 -34.92
N LEU A 155 -45.00 30.02 -35.39
CA LEU A 155 -44.71 31.03 -36.42
C LEU A 155 -45.34 30.66 -37.78
N SER A 156 -45.30 29.40 -38.18
CA SER A 156 -45.97 28.94 -39.40
C SER A 156 -47.49 29.02 -39.29
N ALA A 157 -48.07 28.67 -38.13
CA ALA A 157 -49.50 28.82 -37.87
C ALA A 157 -49.97 30.29 -37.93
N LEU A 158 -49.22 31.22 -37.33
CA LEU A 158 -49.52 32.66 -37.39
C LEU A 158 -49.37 33.23 -38.81
N LYS A 159 -48.36 32.76 -39.56
CA LYS A 159 -48.20 33.17 -40.96
C LYS A 159 -49.37 32.69 -41.82
N GLN A 160 -49.88 31.48 -41.59
CA GLN A 160 -51.04 30.96 -42.30
C GLN A 160 -52.34 31.73 -41.97
N SER A 161 -52.55 32.13 -40.71
CA SER A 161 -53.74 32.91 -40.33
C SER A 161 -53.72 34.33 -40.92
N SER A 162 -52.55 34.96 -40.98
CA SER A 162 -52.38 36.29 -41.59
C SER A 162 -52.61 36.27 -43.11
N ILE A 163 -52.17 35.20 -43.78
CA ILE A 163 -52.42 34.98 -45.21
C ILE A 163 -53.92 34.78 -45.47
N ASN A 164 -54.60 33.93 -44.68
CA ASN A 164 -56.05 33.72 -44.84
C ASN A 164 -56.87 35.00 -44.60
N SER A 165 -56.48 35.84 -43.62
CA SER A 165 -57.12 37.14 -43.40
C SER A 165 -57.00 38.06 -44.62
N LYS A 166 -55.79 38.22 -45.16
CA LYS A 166 -55.56 39.06 -46.35
C LYS A 166 -56.24 38.55 -47.60
N THR A 167 -56.43 37.23 -47.73
CA THR A 167 -57.10 36.65 -48.91
C THR A 167 -58.60 36.91 -48.87
N ASN A 168 -59.21 36.94 -47.67
CA ASN A 168 -60.62 37.29 -47.50
C ASN A 168 -60.88 38.78 -47.77
N ASP A 169 -59.95 39.67 -47.46
CA ASP A 169 -60.09 41.12 -47.71
C ASP A 169 -59.96 41.51 -49.21
N ILE A 170 -59.42 40.63 -50.05
CA ILE A 170 -59.25 40.87 -51.51
C ILE A 170 -60.46 40.35 -52.32
N VAL A 171 -61.32 39.53 -51.69
CA VAL A 171 -62.46 38.87 -52.35
C VAL A 171 -63.78 39.65 -52.17
N TYR A 172 -63.78 40.76 -51.40
CA TYR A 172 -64.89 41.72 -51.27
C TYR A 172 -64.50 43.08 -51.83
#